data_AF-A0A7X2ST70-F1
#
_entry.id   AF-A0A7X2ST70-F1
#
_cell.length_a   1.000
_cell.length_b   1.000
_cell.length_c   1.000
_cell.angle_alpha   90.00
_cell.angle_beta   90.00
_cell.angle_gamma   90.00
#
_symmetry.space_group_name_H-M   'P 1'
#
loop_
_entity.id
_entity.type
_entity.pdbx_description
1 polymer ?
#
loop_
_entity_poly.entity_id
_entity_poly.type
_entity_poly.pdbx_seq_one_letter_code
_entity_poly.pdbx_strand_id
1 'polypeptide(L)'
;PNEIRITRRIFRSGDSEFFMNEKKVRLKDVVDLFIDTGLGRESFSIISQGRVESIFNSKPQDRRILIEEVAGVLKYKKEKKKAESELVETTEHLKRVADILSELSRQRDPLAQQASKAKDYLSQKEQYDLLNRDRLVLEITQKSSEKEQKESELQKVIKILSDKERMTSEQSKQVEVL
;
A
#
# COMPACT_ATOMS: atom_id res chain seq x y z
N PRO A 1 4.82 -40.62 -28.08
CA PRO A 1 4.28 -40.05 -29.34
C PRO A 1 5.39 -39.99 -30.39
N ASN A 2 5.28 -40.75 -31.49
CA ASN A 2 6.33 -40.87 -32.50
C ASN A 2 6.19 -39.87 -33.67
N GLU A 3 5.21 -38.96 -33.63
CA GLU A 3 4.96 -37.98 -34.68
C GLU A 3 4.59 -36.62 -34.07
N ILE A 4 5.10 -35.54 -34.68
CA ILE A 4 4.79 -34.16 -34.32
C ILE A 4 4.31 -33.44 -35.57
N ARG A 5 3.11 -32.84 -35.53
CA ARG A 5 2.54 -32.04 -36.61
C ARG A 5 2.70 -30.55 -36.31
N ILE A 6 3.40 -29.83 -37.17
CA ILE A 6 3.55 -28.37 -37.09
C ILE A 6 2.79 -27.73 -38.25
N THR A 7 1.97 -26.72 -37.98
CA THR A 7 1.17 -26.03 -39.01
C THR A 7 1.28 -24.53 -38.84
N ARG A 8 1.59 -23.82 -39.93
CA ARG A 8 1.52 -22.36 -40.01
C ARG A 8 0.33 -21.97 -40.87
N ARG A 9 -0.57 -21.13 -40.35
CA ARG A 9 -1.66 -20.51 -41.11
C ARG A 9 -1.34 -19.05 -41.33
N ILE A 10 -1.42 -18.60 -42.57
CA ILE A 10 -1.19 -17.20 -42.95
C ILE A 10 -2.52 -16.62 -43.41
N PHE A 11 -2.94 -15.52 -42.79
CA PHE A 11 -4.15 -14.81 -43.14
C PHE A 11 -3.85 -13.75 -44.20
N ARG A 12 -4.88 -13.37 -44.97
CA ARG A 12 -4.76 -12.28 -45.96
C ARG A 12 -4.42 -10.92 -45.33
N SER A 13 -4.65 -10.77 -44.03
CA SER A 13 -4.19 -9.61 -43.23
C SER A 13 -2.68 -9.55 -43.02
N GLY A 14 -1.96 -10.63 -43.31
CA GLY A 14 -0.53 -10.78 -43.00
C GLY A 14 -0.25 -11.48 -41.66
N ASP A 15 -1.29 -11.72 -40.86
CA ASP A 15 -1.14 -12.42 -39.58
C ASP A 15 -0.73 -13.88 -39.79
N SER A 16 0.14 -14.37 -38.92
CA SER A 16 0.58 -15.78 -38.91
C SER A 16 0.19 -16.44 -37.60
N GLU A 17 -0.51 -17.56 -37.67
CA GLU A 17 -0.80 -18.43 -36.54
C GLU A 17 0.00 -19.74 -36.64
N PHE A 18 0.47 -20.21 -35.49
CA PHE A 18 1.28 -21.42 -35.38
C PHE A 18 0.56 -22.45 -34.52
N PHE A 19 0.58 -23.70 -34.98
CA PHE A 19 -0.05 -24.82 -34.29
C PHE A 19 0.96 -25.97 -34.16
N MET A 20 0.96 -26.61 -32.99
CA MET A 20 1.71 -27.84 -32.71
C MET A 20 0.72 -28.88 -32.21
N ASN A 21 0.56 -29.99 -32.94
CA ASN A 21 -0.45 -31.02 -32.67
C ASN A 21 -1.84 -30.39 -32.44
N GLU A 22 -2.26 -29.51 -33.37
CA GLU A 22 -3.55 -28.80 -33.37
C GLU A 22 -3.75 -27.78 -32.23
N LYS A 23 -2.81 -27.64 -31.29
CA LYS A 23 -2.83 -26.59 -30.27
C LYS A 23 -2.15 -25.33 -30.76
N LYS A 24 -2.77 -24.18 -30.53
CA LYS A 24 -2.18 -22.87 -30.85
C LYS A 24 -0.96 -22.62 -29.96
N VAL A 25 0.18 -22.32 -30.57
CA VAL A 25 1.47 -22.06 -29.91
C VAL A 25 2.08 -20.77 -30.42
N ARG A 26 3.10 -20.27 -29.72
CA ARG A 26 3.85 -19.09 -30.17
C ARG A 26 4.89 -19.52 -31.20
N LEU A 27 5.29 -18.58 -32.07
CA LEU A 27 6.41 -18.80 -32.98
C LEU A 27 7.68 -19.23 -32.22
N LYS A 28 7.89 -18.65 -31.03
CA LYS A 28 9.02 -19.00 -30.17
C LYS A 28 9.07 -20.50 -29.84
N ASP A 29 7.93 -21.09 -29.48
CA ASP A 29 7.85 -22.51 -29.10
C ASP A 29 8.18 -23.44 -30.28
N VAL A 30 7.77 -23.04 -31.49
CA VAL A 30 8.13 -23.77 -32.72
C VAL A 30 9.62 -23.62 -33.04
N VAL A 31 10.18 -22.42 -32.88
CA VAL A 31 11.62 -22.17 -33.10
C VAL A 31 12.47 -22.95 -32.10
N ASP A 32 12.08 -22.94 -30.82
CA ASP A 32 12.80 -23.66 -29.75
C ASP A 32 12.80 -25.18 -30.02
N LEU A 33 11.70 -25.75 -30.52
CA LEU A 33 11.66 -27.15 -30.95
C LEU A 33 12.67 -27.46 -32.08
N PHE A 34 12.82 -26.56 -33.05
CA PHE A 34 13.74 -26.76 -34.17
C PHE A 34 15.22 -26.50 -33.83
N ILE A 35 15.50 -25.75 -32.77
CA ILE A 35 16.87 -25.56 -32.26
C ILE A 35 17.42 -26.90 -31.78
N ASP A 36 16.60 -27.73 -31.13
CA ASP A 36 17.02 -29.04 -30.61
C ASP A 36 17.19 -30.12 -31.68
N THR A 37 16.54 -29.95 -32.83
CA THR A 37 16.65 -30.88 -33.97
C THR A 37 17.72 -30.48 -34.99
N GLY A 38 18.35 -29.30 -34.80
CA GLY A 38 19.31 -28.76 -35.77
C GLY A 38 18.67 -28.37 -37.11
N LEU A 39 17.36 -28.12 -37.14
CA LEU A 39 16.57 -27.71 -38.31
C LEU A 39 16.10 -26.24 -38.22
N GLY A 40 16.84 -25.40 -37.51
CA GLY A 40 16.55 -23.98 -37.34
C GLY A 40 16.67 -23.14 -38.63
N ARG A 41 16.29 -21.86 -38.57
CA ARG A 41 16.38 -20.91 -39.70
C ARG A 41 17.81 -20.74 -40.24
N GLU A 42 18.79 -20.99 -39.37
CA GLU A 42 20.23 -20.92 -39.64
C GLU A 42 20.83 -22.33 -39.87
N SER A 43 20.01 -23.40 -39.78
CA SER A 43 20.48 -24.76 -39.99
C SER A 43 20.98 -25.02 -41.41
N PHE A 44 21.93 -25.95 -41.50
CA PHE A 44 22.55 -26.41 -42.75
C PHE A 44 21.65 -27.33 -43.58
N SER A 45 20.51 -27.71 -43.04
CA SER A 45 19.60 -28.68 -43.64
C SER A 45 18.91 -28.14 -44.90
N ILE A 46 18.99 -26.82 -45.15
CA ILE A 46 18.45 -26.17 -46.35
C ILE A 46 19.48 -25.18 -46.90
N ILE A 47 19.99 -25.46 -48.10
CA ILE A 47 20.92 -24.58 -48.82
C ILE A 47 20.13 -23.69 -49.78
N SER A 48 19.98 -22.42 -49.42
CA SER A 48 19.40 -21.40 -50.30
C SER A 48 20.43 -20.89 -51.32
N GLN A 49 19.95 -20.41 -52.47
CA GLN A 49 20.81 -19.80 -53.49
C GLN A 49 21.61 -18.62 -52.90
N GLY A 50 22.90 -18.52 -53.23
CA GLY A 50 23.79 -17.48 -52.73
C GLY A 50 24.26 -17.65 -51.27
N ARG A 51 23.82 -18.71 -50.56
CA ARG A 51 24.20 -18.93 -49.16
C ARG A 51 25.67 -19.31 -48.97
N VAL A 52 26.27 -20.00 -49.95
CA VAL A 52 27.70 -20.35 -49.89
C VAL A 52 28.57 -19.10 -50.04
N GLU A 53 28.22 -18.22 -50.98
CA GLU A 53 28.90 -16.94 -51.21
C GLU A 53 28.76 -16.00 -50.02
N SER A 54 27.59 -15.96 -49.38
CA SER A 54 27.37 -15.13 -48.20
C SER A 54 28.19 -15.61 -46.99
N ILE A 55 28.31 -16.92 -46.78
CA ILE A 55 29.19 -17.48 -45.73
C ILE A 55 30.65 -17.18 -46.02
N PHE A 56 31.09 -17.32 -47.28
CA PHE A 56 32.47 -17.05 -47.68
C PHE A 56 32.86 -15.57 -47.48
N ASN A 57 31.94 -14.65 -47.80
CA ASN A 57 32.16 -13.20 -47.64
C ASN A 57 31.78 -12.66 -46.26
N SER A 58 31.26 -13.50 -45.36
CA SER A 58 30.84 -13.09 -44.01
C SER A 58 32.00 -12.68 -43.11
N LYS A 59 31.72 -11.79 -42.14
CA LYS A 59 32.71 -11.42 -41.12
C LYS A 59 33.03 -12.61 -40.22
N PRO A 60 34.23 -12.66 -39.61
CA PRO A 60 34.61 -13.74 -38.68
C PRO A 60 33.61 -13.95 -37.53
N GLN A 61 32.94 -12.89 -37.09
CA GLN A 61 31.92 -12.95 -36.03
C GLN A 61 30.67 -13.73 -36.47
N ASP A 62 30.18 -13.48 -37.68
CA ASP A 62 29.00 -14.16 -38.23
C ASP A 62 29.32 -15.63 -38.52
N ARG A 63 30.51 -15.89 -39.08
CA ARG A 63 31.01 -17.26 -39.30
C ARG A 63 31.17 -18.05 -38.00
N ARG A 64 31.53 -17.39 -36.90
CA ARG A 64 31.65 -18.03 -35.59
C ARG A 64 30.29 -18.54 -35.08
N ILE A 65 29.23 -17.75 -35.24
CA ILE A 65 27.88 -18.15 -34.82
C ILE A 65 27.48 -19.43 -35.55
N LEU A 66 27.74 -19.48 -36.85
CA LEU A 66 27.51 -20.65 -37.69
C LEU A 66 28.25 -21.90 -37.17
N ILE A 67 29.53 -21.78 -36.81
CA ILE A 67 30.34 -22.89 -36.25
C ILE A 67 29.83 -23.32 -34.87
N GLU A 68 29.47 -22.35 -34.01
CA GLU A 68 28.92 -22.62 -32.67
C GLU A 68 27.56 -23.35 -32.74
N GLU A 69 26.79 -23.15 -33.80
CA GLU A 69 25.53 -23.86 -34.07
C GLU A 69 25.79 -25.33 -34.48
N VAL A 70 26.73 -25.58 -35.40
CA VAL A 70 27.13 -26.95 -35.78
C VAL A 70 27.67 -27.72 -34.59
N ALA A 71 28.45 -27.04 -33.75
CA ALA A 71 29.01 -27.64 -32.54
C ALA A 71 27.97 -27.87 -31.43
N GLY A 72 26.71 -27.43 -31.61
CA GLY A 72 25.65 -27.55 -30.61
C GLY A 72 25.85 -26.70 -29.36
N VAL A 73 26.87 -25.83 -29.32
CA VAL A 73 27.21 -24.99 -28.17
C VAL A 73 26.29 -23.77 -28.08
N LEU A 74 25.68 -23.38 -29.20
CA LEU A 74 24.82 -22.20 -29.28
C LEU A 74 23.62 -22.26 -28.32
N LYS A 75 23.04 -23.46 -28.10
CA LYS A 75 21.93 -23.67 -27.14
C LYS A 75 22.35 -23.27 -25.73
N TYR A 76 23.40 -23.90 -25.22
CA TYR A 76 23.92 -23.65 -23.87
C TYR A 76 24.34 -22.20 -23.67
N LYS A 77 24.91 -21.57 -24.70
CA LYS A 77 25.30 -20.15 -24.67
C LYS A 77 24.09 -19.22 -24.54
N LYS A 78 22.99 -19.51 -25.26
CA LYS A 78 21.73 -18.76 -25.15
C LYS A 78 21.08 -18.96 -23.79
N GLU A 79 21.02 -20.20 -23.30
CA GLU A 79 20.49 -20.53 -21.98
C GLU A 79 21.28 -19.86 -20.86
N LYS A 80 22.62 -19.91 -20.92
CA LYS A 80 23.51 -19.22 -19.97
C LYS A 80 23.25 -17.72 -19.95
N LYS A 81 23.20 -17.06 -21.12
CA LYS A 81 22.95 -15.61 -21.20
C LYS A 81 21.58 -15.23 -20.64
N LYS A 82 20.56 -16.08 -20.88
CA LYS A 82 19.23 -15.88 -20.32
C LYS A 82 19.25 -16.01 -18.80
N ALA A 83 19.86 -17.06 -18.26
CA ALA A 83 19.99 -17.27 -16.82
C ALA A 83 20.79 -16.14 -16.14
N GLU A 84 21.87 -15.66 -16.76
CA GLU A 84 22.63 -14.49 -16.29
C GLU A 84 21.75 -13.24 -16.22
N SER A 85 20.93 -13.00 -17.24
CA SER A 85 20.00 -11.86 -17.26
C SER A 85 18.93 -11.98 -16.16
N GLU A 86 18.32 -13.15 -16.01
CA GLU A 86 17.30 -13.41 -14.98
C GLU A 86 17.89 -13.30 -13.57
N LEU A 87 19.14 -13.71 -13.37
CA LEU A 87 19.86 -13.59 -12.10
C LEU A 87 20.10 -12.12 -11.73
N VAL A 88 20.53 -11.29 -12.70
CA VAL A 88 20.73 -9.86 -12.49
C VAL A 88 19.41 -9.20 -12.10
N GLU A 89 18.34 -9.45 -12.84
CA GLU A 89 17.01 -8.91 -12.57
C GLU A 89 16.50 -9.33 -11.17
N THR A 90 16.65 -10.61 -10.82
CA THR A 90 16.28 -11.13 -9.50
C THR A 90 17.09 -10.47 -8.38
N THR A 91 18.38 -10.23 -8.61
CA THR A 91 19.25 -9.56 -7.64
C THR A 91 18.81 -8.11 -7.41
N GLU A 92 18.41 -7.40 -8.46
CA GLU A 92 17.86 -6.04 -8.34
C GLU A 92 16.52 -6.03 -7.59
N HIS A 93 15.65 -7.00 -7.85
CA HIS A 93 14.40 -7.17 -7.10
C HIS A 93 14.65 -7.42 -5.61
N LEU A 94 15.61 -8.28 -5.27
CA LEU A 94 15.98 -8.54 -3.88
C LEU A 94 16.53 -7.31 -3.17
N LYS A 95 17.35 -6.50 -3.84
CA LYS A 95 17.83 -5.23 -3.30
C LYS A 95 16.67 -4.29 -2.97
N ARG A 96 15.71 -4.14 -3.88
CA ARG A 96 14.52 -3.31 -3.66
C ARG A 96 13.68 -3.80 -2.47
N VAL A 97 13.51 -5.12 -2.32
CA VAL A 97 12.81 -5.70 -1.17
C VAL A 97 13.56 -5.40 0.13
N ALA A 98 14.89 -5.52 0.14
CA ALA A 98 15.69 -5.18 1.31
C ALA A 98 15.56 -3.71 1.71
N ASP A 99 15.54 -2.80 0.73
CA ASP A 99 15.34 -1.36 0.96
C ASP A 99 13.97 -1.10 1.62
N ILE A 100 12.89 -1.68 1.07
CA ILE A 100 11.53 -1.55 1.63
C ILE A 100 11.46 -2.11 3.06
N LEU A 101 12.07 -3.28 3.31
CA LEU A 101 12.11 -3.87 4.65
C LEU A 101 12.85 -2.97 5.65
N SER A 102 13.94 -2.34 5.22
CA SER A 102 14.69 -1.41 6.07
C SER A 102 13.87 -0.16 6.41
N GLU A 103 13.14 0.38 5.44
CA GLU A 103 12.27 1.53 5.62
C GLU A 103 11.10 1.22 6.57
N LEU A 104 10.41 0.10 6.34
CA LEU A 104 9.30 -0.34 7.20
C LEU A 104 9.76 -0.62 8.64
N SER A 105 10.95 -1.21 8.80
CA SER A 105 11.53 -1.44 10.14
C SER A 105 11.78 -0.13 10.87
N ARG A 106 12.30 0.89 10.16
CA ARG A 106 12.51 2.23 10.72
C ARG A 106 11.19 2.93 11.10
N GLN A 107 10.10 2.68 10.37
CA GLN A 107 8.79 3.26 10.67
C GLN A 107 8.07 2.53 11.82
N ARG A 108 8.34 1.23 12.01
CA ARG A 108 7.66 0.38 13.01
C ARG A 108 7.83 0.88 14.45
N ASP A 109 9.05 1.17 14.86
CA ASP A 109 9.35 1.57 16.24
C ASP A 109 8.68 2.89 16.67
N PRO A 110 8.75 3.99 15.89
CA PRO A 110 8.05 5.22 16.25
C PRO A 110 6.53 5.03 16.23
N LEU A 111 5.97 4.24 15.32
CA LEU A 111 4.54 3.91 15.31
C LEU A 111 4.13 3.13 16.57
N ALA A 112 4.94 2.18 17.02
CA ALA A 112 4.69 1.44 18.26
C ALA A 112 4.73 2.37 19.48
N GLN A 113 5.68 3.31 19.54
CA GLN A 113 5.75 4.32 20.60
C GLN A 113 4.54 5.26 20.57
N GLN A 114 4.11 5.71 19.39
CA GLN A 114 2.92 6.54 19.22
C GLN A 114 1.65 5.80 19.69
N ALA A 115 1.52 4.52 19.35
CA ALA A 115 0.40 3.69 19.79
C ALA A 115 0.38 3.53 21.32
N SER A 116 1.54 3.31 21.95
CA SER A 116 1.65 3.25 23.42
C SER A 116 1.21 4.57 24.06
N LYS A 117 1.75 5.71 23.58
CA LYS A 117 1.39 7.04 24.10
C LYS A 117 -0.10 7.35 23.93
N ALA A 118 -0.69 6.97 22.80
CA ALA A 118 -2.12 7.16 22.56
C ALA A 118 -2.96 6.33 23.54
N LYS A 119 -2.56 5.10 23.84
CA LYS A 119 -3.23 4.25 24.82
C LYS A 119 -3.14 4.82 26.23
N ASP A 120 -1.96 5.30 26.63
CA ASP A 120 -1.75 5.93 27.93
C ASP A 120 -2.58 7.21 28.07
N TYR A 121 -2.61 8.04 27.01
CA TYR A 121 -3.43 9.24 26.95
C TYR A 121 -4.92 8.92 27.11
N LEU A 122 -5.45 7.90 26.44
CA LEU A 122 -6.85 7.51 26.56
C LEU A 122 -7.21 7.09 27.99
N SER A 123 -6.34 6.31 28.64
CA SER A 123 -6.55 5.92 30.04
C SER A 123 -6.50 7.11 31.00
N GLN A 124 -5.53 8.00 30.83
CA GLN A 124 -5.44 9.23 31.65
C GLN A 124 -6.62 10.17 31.40
N LYS A 125 -7.10 10.25 30.15
CA LYS A 125 -8.25 11.07 29.77
C LYS A 125 -9.52 10.58 30.44
N GLU A 126 -9.74 9.27 30.49
CA GLU A 126 -10.86 8.66 31.19
C GLU A 126 -10.82 8.98 32.69
N GLN A 127 -9.67 8.83 33.35
CA GLN A 127 -9.49 9.20 34.76
C GLN A 127 -9.72 10.70 35.00
N TYR A 128 -9.19 11.55 34.12
CA TYR A 128 -9.40 12.99 34.18
C TYR A 128 -10.88 13.35 34.04
N ASP A 129 -11.59 12.73 33.10
CA ASP A 129 -13.00 13.01 32.87
C ASP A 129 -13.88 12.59 34.05
N LEU A 130 -13.55 11.49 34.74
CA LEU A 130 -14.19 11.10 36.00
C LEU A 130 -13.95 12.13 37.10
N LEU A 131 -12.69 12.45 37.39
CA LEU A 131 -12.35 13.42 38.44
C LEU A 131 -12.92 14.82 38.15
N ASN A 132 -12.95 15.21 36.87
CA ASN A 132 -13.52 16.49 36.47
C ASN A 132 -15.04 16.51 36.66
N ARG A 133 -15.74 15.40 36.39
CA ARG A 133 -17.18 15.27 36.71
C ARG A 133 -17.42 15.40 38.22
N ASP A 134 -16.65 14.69 39.04
CA ASP A 134 -16.80 14.74 40.49
C ASP A 134 -16.54 16.16 41.03
N ARG A 135 -15.49 16.83 40.54
CA ARG A 135 -15.20 18.22 40.86
C ARG A 135 -16.36 19.14 40.48
N LEU A 136 -16.91 18.98 39.27
CA LEU A 136 -18.05 19.79 38.82
C LEU A 136 -19.29 19.58 39.69
N VAL A 137 -19.56 18.33 40.12
CA VAL A 137 -20.67 18.04 41.04
C VAL A 137 -20.46 18.78 42.38
N LEU A 138 -19.27 18.67 42.97
CA LEU A 138 -18.94 19.37 44.22
C LEU A 138 -19.09 20.89 44.08
N GLU A 139 -18.60 21.45 42.98
CA GLU A 139 -18.70 22.89 42.69
C GLU A 139 -20.17 23.33 42.58
N ILE A 140 -21.01 22.55 41.88
CA ILE A 140 -22.45 22.82 41.77
C ILE A 140 -23.13 22.75 43.13
N THR A 141 -22.85 21.72 43.94
CA THR A 141 -23.45 21.57 45.28
C THR A 141 -23.04 22.70 46.22
N GLN A 142 -21.77 23.13 46.15
CA GLN A 142 -21.30 24.28 46.93
C GLN A 142 -22.01 25.56 46.49
N LYS A 143 -22.11 25.80 45.17
CA LYS A 143 -22.82 26.97 44.63
C LYS A 143 -24.31 26.96 44.94
N SER A 144 -24.97 25.81 44.96
CA SER A 144 -26.38 25.72 45.35
C SER A 144 -26.57 26.03 46.84
N SER A 145 -25.67 25.55 47.70
CA SER A 145 -25.70 25.89 49.14
C SER A 145 -25.46 27.40 49.37
N GLU A 146 -24.48 27.99 48.70
CA GLU A 146 -24.24 29.44 48.76
C GLU A 146 -25.46 30.24 48.28
N LYS A 147 -26.14 29.75 47.23
CA LYS A 147 -27.37 30.36 46.72
C LYS A 147 -28.51 30.28 47.74
N GLU A 148 -28.76 29.11 48.33
CA GLU A 148 -29.81 28.94 49.35
C GLU A 148 -29.57 29.82 50.59
N GLN A 149 -28.31 29.94 51.03
CA GLN A 149 -27.94 30.84 52.13
C GLN A 149 -28.27 32.30 51.78
N LYS A 150 -27.87 32.76 50.59
CA LYS A 150 -28.18 34.12 50.12
C LYS A 150 -29.68 34.35 49.95
N GLU A 151 -30.44 33.36 49.47
CA GLU A 151 -31.89 33.45 49.38
C GLU A 151 -32.55 33.54 50.77
N SER A 152 -32.06 32.79 51.76
CA SER A 152 -32.52 32.88 53.15
C SER A 152 -32.21 34.25 53.77
N GLU A 153 -31.00 34.78 53.54
CA GLU A 153 -30.62 36.13 53.97
C GLU A 153 -31.50 37.20 53.31
N LEU A 154 -31.74 37.08 52.01
CA LEU A 154 -32.61 38.00 51.27
C LEU A 154 -34.05 37.96 51.82
N GLN A 155 -34.59 36.77 52.11
CA GLN A 155 -35.91 36.64 52.74
C GLN A 155 -35.97 37.30 54.12
N LYS A 156 -34.93 37.18 54.94
CA LYS A 156 -34.85 37.88 56.24
C LYS A 156 -34.85 39.39 56.06
N VAL A 157 -34.08 39.91 55.11
CA VAL A 157 -34.02 41.34 54.80
C VAL A 157 -35.38 41.86 54.30
N ILE A 158 -36.04 41.12 53.41
CA ILE A 158 -37.40 41.45 52.93
C ILE A 158 -38.38 41.51 54.11
N LYS A 159 -38.32 40.55 55.03
CA LYS A 159 -39.20 40.52 56.21
C LYS A 159 -38.99 41.75 57.10
N ILE A 160 -37.73 42.09 57.39
CA ILE A 160 -37.36 43.29 58.16
C ILE A 160 -37.83 44.58 57.47
N LEU A 161 -37.70 44.67 56.15
CA LEU A 161 -38.20 45.81 55.38
C LEU A 161 -39.72 45.92 55.49
N SER A 162 -40.45 44.80 55.33
CA SER A 162 -41.91 44.80 55.46
C SER A 162 -42.40 45.16 56.87
N ASP A 163 -41.66 44.76 57.92
CA ASP A 163 -41.95 45.14 59.30
C ASP A 163 -41.68 46.63 59.53
N LYS A 164 -40.58 47.17 58.97
CA LYS A 164 -40.30 48.61 59.00
C LYS A 164 -41.33 49.44 58.25
N GLU A 165 -41.79 48.98 57.08
CA GLU A 165 -42.85 49.66 56.32
C GLU A 165 -44.17 49.70 57.10
N ARG A 166 -44.51 48.62 57.82
CA ARG A 166 -45.66 48.60 58.74
C ARG A 166 -45.51 49.58 59.90
N MET A 167 -44.34 49.61 60.56
CA MET A 167 -44.07 50.56 61.65
C MET A 167 -44.12 52.02 61.17
N THR A 168 -43.60 52.28 59.97
CA THR A 168 -43.63 53.63 59.38
C THR A 168 -45.07 54.02 59.03
N SER A 169 -45.87 53.10 58.49
CA SER A 169 -47.30 53.32 58.23
C SER A 169 -48.12 53.56 59.51
N GLU A 170 -47.79 52.90 60.62
CA GLU A 170 -48.43 53.10 61.92
C GLU A 170 -48.03 54.44 62.55
N GLN A 171 -46.76 54.83 62.44
CA GLN A 171 -46.29 56.15 62.84
C GLN A 171 -46.92 57.27 62.03
N SER A 172 -47.07 57.11 60.70
CA SER A 172 -47.77 58.09 59.85
C SER A 172 -49.24 58.26 60.26
N LYS A 173 -49.94 57.18 60.62
CA LYS A 173 -51.33 57.23 61.11
C LYS A 173 -51.45 57.89 62.49
N GLN A 174 -50.44 57.81 63.34
CA GLN A 174 -50.40 58.52 64.63
C GLN A 174 -50.13 60.02 64.47
N VAL A 175 -49.36 60.42 63.45
CA VAL A 175 -49.07 61.83 63.17
C VAL A 175 -50.26 62.54 62.50
N GLU A 176 -51.14 61.80 61.79
CA GLU A 176 -52.35 62.34 61.15
C GLU A 176 -53.55 62.52 62.11
N VAL A 177 -53.44 62.05 63.36
CA VAL A 177 -54.49 62.12 64.40
C VAL A 177 -54.19 63.17 65.50
N LEU A 178 -53.08 63.92 65.36
CA LEU A 178 -52.75 65.11 66.17
C LEU A 178 -52.98 66.39 65.37
#